data_AF-A0A2V9IC59-F1
#
_entry.id   AF-A0A2V9IC59-F1
#
_cell.length_a   1.000
_cell.length_b   1.000
_cell.length_c   1.000
_cell.angle_alpha   90.00
_cell.angle_beta   90.00
_cell.angle_gamma   90.00
#
_symmetry.space_group_name_H-M   'P 1'
#
loop_
_entity.id
_entity.type
_entity.pdbx_description
1 polymer ?
#
loop_
_entity_poly.entity_id
_entity_poly.type
_entity_poly.pdbx_seq_one_letter_code
_entity_poly.pdbx_strand_id
1 'polypeptide(L)'
;MREENLFLVLAVVIGLFSGLLVVGFRIAIDWTHWRLLGSALFPSGWRVLTVPVLGGLAVAFLVIRLFPSVRGSGVNQTKAAVYIYEGYIPFSTVVGKFITCALAIGSGQSLGPEDPSLQIGAGVASALGR
;
A
#
# COMPACT_ATOMS: atom_id res chain seq x y z
N MET A 1 14.11 8.16 31.78
CA MET A 1 12.74 7.92 32.28
C MET A 1 11.64 8.62 31.47
N ARG A 2 11.61 9.96 31.32
CA ARG A 2 10.49 10.62 30.58
C ARG A 2 10.55 10.45 29.06
N GLU A 3 11.74 10.45 28.48
CA GLU A 3 11.95 10.25 27.03
C GLU A 3 11.69 8.80 26.60
N GLU A 4 12.18 7.81 27.37
CA GLU A 4 11.92 6.38 27.11
C GLU A 4 10.43 6.07 27.07
N ASN A 5 9.66 6.62 28.02
CA ASN A 5 8.21 6.48 28.04
C ASN A 5 7.55 7.15 26.83
N LEU A 6 8.05 8.29 26.38
CA LEU A 6 7.56 8.96 25.17
C LEU A 6 7.81 8.11 23.93
N PHE A 7 9.02 7.55 23.78
CA PHE A 7 9.35 6.66 22.67
C PHE A 7 8.49 5.39 22.67
N LEU A 8 8.25 4.80 23.84
CA LEU A 8 7.36 3.63 23.97
C LEU A 8 5.93 3.96 23.57
N VAL A 9 5.38 5.08 24.06
CA VAL A 9 4.03 5.52 23.68
C VAL A 9 3.95 5.78 22.18
N LEU A 10 4.94 6.46 21.60
CA LEU A 10 4.99 6.75 20.17
C LEU A 10 5.07 5.46 19.34
N ALA A 11 5.90 4.49 19.77
CA ALA A 11 6.02 3.20 19.11
C ALA A 11 4.70 2.42 19.14
N VAL A 12 4.00 2.41 20.28
CA VAL A 12 2.67 1.79 20.41
C VAL A 12 1.65 2.47 19.49
N VAL A 13 1.63 3.80 19.47
CA VAL A 13 0.72 4.59 18.62
C VAL A 13 0.99 4.31 17.14
N ILE A 14 2.25 4.37 16.71
CA ILE A 14 2.66 4.07 15.33
C ILE A 14 2.27 2.63 14.97
N GLY A 15 2.53 1.66 15.83
CA GLY A 15 2.18 0.25 15.62
C GLY A 15 0.68 0.05 15.47
N LEU A 16 -0.13 0.71 16.30
CA LEU A 16 -1.59 0.65 16.25
C LEU A 16 -2.12 1.23 14.92
N PHE A 17 -1.71 2.45 14.57
CA PHE A 17 -2.17 3.09 13.34
C PHE A 17 -1.69 2.37 12.08
N SER A 18 -0.42 1.95 12.04
CA SER A 18 0.12 1.16 10.94
C SER A 18 -0.62 -0.17 10.79
N GLY A 19 -0.88 -0.88 11.89
CA GLY A 19 -1.61 -2.15 11.88
C GLY A 19 -3.03 -1.99 11.35
N LEU A 20 -3.79 -1.02 11.87
CA LEU A 20 -5.15 -0.72 11.41
C LEU A 20 -5.18 -0.37 9.92
N LEU A 21 -4.21 0.40 9.46
CA LEU A 21 -4.18 0.87 8.08
C LEU A 21 -3.75 -0.25 7.10
N VAL A 22 -2.86 -1.16 7.52
CA VAL A 22 -2.51 -2.38 6.76
C VAL A 22 -3.67 -3.38 6.74
N VAL A 23 -4.43 -3.51 7.83
CA VAL A 23 -5.69 -4.30 7.83
C VAL A 23 -6.69 -3.69 6.86
N GLY A 24 -6.88 -2.37 6.89
CA GLY A 24 -7.72 -1.65 5.93
C GLY A 24 -7.26 -1.87 4.48
N PHE A 25 -5.95 -1.91 4.24
CA PHE A 25 -5.39 -2.21 2.92
C PHE A 25 -5.72 -3.64 2.45
N ARG A 26 -5.58 -4.64 3.33
CA ARG A 26 -6.01 -6.02 3.02
C ARG A 26 -7.50 -6.10 2.71
N ILE A 27 -8.34 -5.46 3.52
CA ILE A 27 -9.79 -5.40 3.27
C ILE A 27 -10.08 -4.76 1.91
N ALA A 28 -9.35 -3.70 1.53
CA ALA A 28 -9.51 -3.06 0.22
C ALA A 28 -9.09 -3.96 -0.94
N ILE A 29 -8.02 -4.75 -0.79
CA ILE A 29 -7.61 -5.78 -1.76
C ILE A 29 -8.73 -6.80 -1.93
N ASP A 30 -9.20 -7.38 -0.82
CA ASP A 30 -10.23 -8.42 -0.84
C ASP A 30 -11.53 -7.88 -1.45
N TRP A 31 -11.96 -6.68 -1.03
CA TRP A 31 -13.14 -6.04 -1.59
C TRP A 31 -13.03 -5.81 -3.09
N THR A 32 -11.87 -5.37 -3.57
CA THR A 32 -11.59 -5.18 -5.00
C THR A 32 -11.60 -6.52 -5.75
N HIS A 33 -10.97 -7.54 -5.17
CA HIS A 33 -10.94 -8.88 -5.73
C HIS A 33 -12.34 -9.46 -5.90
N TRP A 34 -13.14 -9.41 -4.83
CA TRP A 34 -14.51 -9.87 -4.84
C TRP A 34 -15.38 -9.10 -5.82
N ARG A 35 -15.16 -7.78 -5.96
CA ARG A 35 -15.92 -6.95 -6.89
C ARG A 35 -15.60 -7.24 -8.36
N LEU A 36 -14.34 -7.53 -8.67
CA LEU A 36 -13.87 -7.69 -10.04
C LEU A 36 -13.93 -9.16 -10.51
N LEU A 37 -13.34 -10.07 -9.74
CA LEU A 37 -13.22 -11.50 -10.09
C LEU A 37 -14.38 -12.33 -9.53
N GLY A 38 -15.03 -11.86 -8.46
CA GLY A 38 -16.11 -12.58 -7.78
C GLY A 38 -15.58 -13.49 -6.67
N SER A 39 -16.50 -14.11 -5.92
CA SER A 39 -16.17 -15.04 -4.83
C SER A 39 -15.96 -16.50 -5.29
N ALA A 40 -16.03 -16.75 -6.60
CA ALA A 40 -15.94 -18.09 -7.15
C ALA A 40 -14.48 -18.55 -7.25
N LEU A 41 -14.20 -19.77 -6.78
CA LEU A 41 -12.90 -20.45 -6.96
C LEU A 41 -12.50 -20.58 -8.44
N PHE A 42 -13.49 -20.63 -9.34
CA PHE A 42 -13.31 -20.61 -10.79
C PHE A 42 -14.14 -19.47 -11.38
N PRO A 43 -13.57 -18.26 -11.51
CA PRO A 43 -14.22 -17.18 -12.23
C PRO A 43 -14.46 -17.60 -13.68
N SER A 44 -15.49 -17.06 -14.32
CA SER A 44 -15.69 -17.32 -15.75
C SER A 44 -14.43 -16.97 -16.54
N GLY A 45 -13.98 -17.87 -17.43
CA GLY A 45 -12.67 -17.74 -18.09
C GLY A 45 -12.42 -16.40 -18.78
N TRP A 46 -13.49 -15.74 -19.24
CA TRP A 46 -13.43 -14.39 -19.79
C TRP A 46 -13.01 -13.33 -18.76
N ARG A 47 -13.54 -13.38 -17.54
CA ARG A 47 -13.19 -12.43 -16.46
C ARG A 47 -11.73 -12.56 -16.04
N VAL A 48 -11.20 -13.78 -16.02
CA VAL A 48 -9.80 -14.05 -15.69
C VAL A 48 -8.84 -13.38 -16.68
N LEU A 49 -9.27 -13.19 -17.93
CA LEU A 49 -8.49 -12.47 -18.94
C LEU A 49 -8.74 -10.96 -18.92
N THR A 50 -10.01 -10.54 -18.88
CA THR A 50 -10.33 -9.11 -19.01
C THR A 50 -10.00 -8.30 -17.77
N VAL A 51 -10.18 -8.86 -16.58
CA VAL A 51 -10.01 -8.12 -15.31
C VAL A 51 -8.54 -7.74 -15.08
N PRO A 52 -7.56 -8.65 -15.19
CA PRO A 52 -6.16 -8.26 -15.00
C PRO A 52 -5.70 -7.26 -16.07
N VAL A 53 -6.15 -7.39 -17.32
CA VAL A 53 -5.79 -6.46 -18.40
C VAL A 53 -6.33 -5.06 -18.13
N LEU A 54 -7.63 -4.93 -17.82
CA LEU A 54 -8.24 -3.63 -17.53
C LEU A 54 -7.73 -3.05 -16.21
N GLY A 55 -7.53 -3.88 -15.19
CA GLY A 55 -6.94 -3.49 -13.92
C GLY A 55 -5.52 -2.96 -14.07
N GLY A 56 -4.70 -3.66 -14.86
CA GLY A 56 -3.33 -3.23 -15.20
C GLY A 56 -3.31 -1.89 -15.95
N LEU A 57 -4.20 -1.70 -16.93
CA LEU A 57 -4.33 -0.44 -17.66
C LEU A 57 -4.79 0.72 -16.74
N ALA A 58 -5.76 0.46 -15.86
CA ALA A 58 -6.23 1.45 -14.90
C ALA A 58 -5.12 1.84 -13.92
N VAL A 59 -4.40 0.85 -13.36
CA VAL A 59 -3.26 1.10 -12.46
C VAL A 59 -2.14 1.86 -13.19
N ALA A 60 -1.83 1.49 -14.43
CA ALA A 60 -0.83 2.20 -15.23
C ALA A 60 -1.24 3.68 -15.43
N PHE A 61 -2.51 3.94 -15.76
CA PHE A 61 -3.02 5.31 -15.87
C PHE A 61 -2.90 6.09 -14.56
N LEU A 62 -3.32 5.51 -13.44
CA LEU A 62 -3.23 6.13 -12.11
C LEU A 62 -1.78 6.46 -11.75
N VAL A 63 -0.85 5.52 -11.93
CA VAL A 63 0.57 5.69 -11.62
C VAL A 63 1.26 6.67 -12.57
N ILE A 64 0.81 6.78 -13.83
CA ILE A 64 1.41 7.70 -14.79
C ILE A 64 0.89 9.12 -14.62
N ARG A 65 -0.40 9.30 -14.36
CA ARG A 65 -1.04 10.63 -14.36
C ARG A 65 -1.27 11.22 -12.98
N LEU A 66 -1.67 10.43 -12.00
CA LEU A 66 -2.09 10.94 -10.68
C LEU A 66 -1.01 10.75 -9.61
N PHE A 67 -0.32 9.61 -9.63
CA PHE A 67 0.63 9.22 -8.59
C PHE A 67 2.00 8.84 -9.15
N PRO A 68 2.71 9.72 -9.89
CA PRO A 68 4.02 9.39 -10.47
C PRO A 68 5.06 8.98 -9.41
N SER A 69 4.94 9.52 -8.19
CA SER A 69 5.85 9.24 -7.07
C SER A 69 5.74 7.83 -6.48
N VAL A 70 4.71 7.04 -6.81
CA VAL A 70 4.52 5.69 -6.25
C VAL A 70 5.23 4.60 -7.03
N ARG A 71 5.86 4.93 -8.15
CA ARG A 71 6.54 3.99 -9.05
C ARG A 71 7.70 3.26 -8.35
N GLY A 72 7.73 1.94 -8.48
CA GLY A 72 8.81 1.09 -7.97
C GLY A 72 8.53 0.46 -6.60
N SER A 73 9.53 -0.28 -6.10
CA SER A 73 9.39 -1.04 -4.84
C SER A 73 9.31 -0.12 -3.63
N GLY A 74 8.40 -0.45 -2.71
CA GLY A 74 8.23 0.31 -1.48
C GLY A 74 9.33 0.06 -0.46
N VAL A 75 9.97 -1.10 -0.53
CA VAL A 75 11.15 -1.41 0.28
C VAL A 75 12.29 -0.46 -0.07
N ASN A 76 12.57 -0.28 -1.37
CA ASN A 76 13.65 0.61 -1.81
C ASN A 76 13.37 2.08 -1.48
N GLN A 77 12.13 2.54 -1.68
CA GLN A 77 11.73 3.90 -1.32
C GLN A 77 11.82 4.14 0.19
N THR A 78 11.40 3.17 1.02
CA THR A 78 11.48 3.28 2.48
C THR A 78 12.92 3.26 2.97
N LYS A 79 13.78 2.40 2.39
CA LYS A 79 15.23 2.43 2.68
C LYS A 79 15.82 3.79 2.32
N ALA A 80 15.54 4.31 1.14
CA ALA A 80 16.00 5.63 0.73
C ALA A 80 15.50 6.73 1.69
N ALA A 81 14.24 6.65 2.14
CA ALA A 81 13.70 7.58 3.12
C ALA A 81 14.53 7.59 4.41
N VAL A 82 14.80 6.41 4.98
CA VAL A 82 15.57 6.27 6.22
C VAL A 82 17.02 6.72 6.07
N TYR A 83 17.71 6.34 4.98
CA TYR A 83 19.15 6.59 4.83
C TYR A 83 19.50 7.95 4.19
N ILE A 84 18.61 8.50 3.36
CA ILE A 84 18.91 9.65 2.51
C ILE A 84 18.01 10.84 2.81
N TYR A 85 16.75 10.60 3.18
CA TYR A 85 15.75 11.66 3.37
C TYR A 85 15.32 11.84 4.82
N GLU A 86 16.18 11.49 5.79
CA GLU A 86 15.93 11.71 7.23
C GLU A 86 14.62 11.10 7.73
N GLY A 87 14.24 9.96 7.17
CA GLY A 87 12.99 9.26 7.49
C GLY A 87 11.74 9.89 6.89
N TYR A 88 11.85 10.86 5.99
CA TYR A 88 10.70 11.52 5.36
C TYR A 88 10.08 10.68 4.25
N ILE A 89 8.78 10.39 4.39
CA ILE A 89 7.94 9.74 3.40
C ILE A 89 6.72 10.64 3.15
N PRO A 90 6.51 11.16 1.92
CA PRO A 90 5.34 11.99 1.63
C PRO A 90 4.06 11.19 1.77
N PHE A 91 3.07 11.72 2.51
CA PHE A 91 1.78 11.03 2.72
C PHE A 91 1.02 10.76 1.41
N SER A 92 1.24 11.58 0.37
CA SER A 92 0.72 11.34 -0.98
C SER A 92 1.19 10.01 -1.58
N THR A 93 2.42 9.57 -1.27
CA THR A 93 2.93 8.27 -1.72
C THR A 93 2.27 7.10 -1.00
N VAL A 94 1.90 7.27 0.27
CA VAL A 94 1.16 6.29 1.07
C VAL A 94 -0.22 6.06 0.48
N VAL A 95 -0.97 7.13 0.27
CA VAL A 95 -2.32 7.07 -0.31
C VAL A 95 -2.28 6.51 -1.74
N GLY A 96 -1.35 6.99 -2.57
CA GLY A 96 -1.21 6.50 -3.92
C GLY A 96 -0.90 5.00 -3.96
N LYS A 97 0.04 4.52 -3.12
CA LYS A 97 0.36 3.08 -3.05
C LYS A 97 -0.78 2.25 -2.53
N PHE A 98 -1.49 2.72 -1.52
CA PHE A 98 -2.68 2.05 -1.02
C PHE A 98 -3.66 1.78 -2.16
N ILE A 99 -4.02 2.83 -2.92
CA ILE A 99 -5.01 2.73 -3.99
C ILE A 99 -4.49 1.88 -5.15
N THR A 100 -3.29 2.15 -5.65
CA THR A 100 -2.78 1.48 -6.86
C THR A 100 -2.45 0.02 -6.59
N CYS A 101 -1.90 -0.31 -5.42
CA CYS A 101 -1.59 -1.70 -5.08
C CYS A 101 -2.85 -2.49 -4.70
N ALA A 102 -3.84 -1.87 -4.04
CA ALA A 102 -5.11 -2.54 -3.78
C ALA A 102 -5.82 -2.92 -5.08
N LEU A 103 -5.84 -2.00 -6.05
CA LEU A 103 -6.37 -2.26 -7.39
C LEU A 103 -5.57 -3.31 -8.16
N ALA A 104 -4.24 -3.21 -8.16
CA ALA A 104 -3.37 -4.17 -8.87
C ALA A 104 -3.56 -5.59 -8.33
N ILE A 105 -3.37 -5.78 -7.02
CA ILE A 105 -3.46 -7.08 -6.35
C ILE A 105 -4.90 -7.60 -6.43
N GLY A 106 -5.90 -6.75 -6.15
CA GLY A 106 -7.31 -7.11 -6.24
C GLY A 106 -7.71 -7.56 -7.65
N SER A 107 -7.14 -6.96 -8.71
CA SER A 107 -7.39 -7.35 -10.09
C SER A 107 -6.66 -8.63 -10.53
N GLY A 108 -5.84 -9.24 -9.67
CA GLY A 108 -5.12 -10.49 -9.96
C GLY A 108 -3.74 -10.31 -10.58
N GLN A 109 -3.11 -9.13 -10.43
CA GLN A 109 -1.72 -8.93 -10.86
C GLN A 109 -0.75 -9.67 -9.95
N SER A 110 0.38 -10.11 -10.51
CA SER A 110 1.45 -10.79 -9.76
C SER A 110 2.22 -9.79 -8.90
N LEU A 111 1.67 -9.44 -7.74
CA LEU A 111 2.28 -8.55 -6.76
C LEU A 111 1.89 -9.00 -5.35
N GLY A 112 2.84 -8.97 -4.42
CA GLY A 112 2.59 -9.25 -3.01
C GLY A 112 2.14 -8.00 -2.23
N PRO A 113 1.30 -8.14 -1.19
CA PRO A 113 0.90 -7.02 -0.35
C PRO A 113 1.99 -6.58 0.64
N GLU A 114 3.06 -7.35 0.79
CA GLU A 114 4.13 -7.10 1.77
C GLU A 114 4.87 -5.78 1.52
N ASP A 115 5.31 -5.56 0.28
CA ASP A 115 5.99 -4.34 -0.17
C ASP A 115 5.19 -3.04 0.08
N PRO A 116 3.92 -2.93 -0.36
CA PRO A 116 3.11 -1.74 -0.09
C PRO A 116 2.76 -1.61 1.39
N SER A 117 2.48 -2.70 2.12
CA SER A 117 2.16 -2.65 3.55
C SER A 117 3.31 -2.05 4.36
N LEU A 118 4.56 -2.42 4.05
CA LEU A 118 5.75 -1.87 4.69
C LEU A 118 5.88 -0.37 4.47
N GLN A 119 5.76 0.11 3.22
CA GLN A 119 5.89 1.54 2.96
C GLN A 119 4.74 2.35 3.54
N ILE A 120 3.53 1.79 3.53
CA ILE A 120 2.36 2.42 4.11
C ILE A 120 2.55 2.61 5.62
N GLY A 121 3.02 1.58 6.33
CA GLY A 121 3.36 1.67 7.74
C GLY A 121 4.50 2.65 8.03
N ALA A 122 5.56 2.62 7.22
CA ALA A 122 6.65 3.57 7.34
C ALA A 122 6.20 5.01 7.11
N GLY A 123 5.22 5.24 6.23
CA GLY A 123 4.63 6.56 6.00
C GLY A 123 3.82 7.07 7.19
N VAL A 124 3.12 6.20 7.91
CA VAL A 124 2.46 6.55 9.18
C VAL A 124 3.51 6.92 10.23
N ALA A 125 4.57 6.14 10.36
CA ALA A 125 5.68 6.43 11.27
C ALA A 125 6.35 7.78 10.92
N SER A 126 6.57 8.06 9.64
CA SER A 126 7.12 9.32 9.15
C SER A 126 6.21 10.52 9.43
N ALA A 127 4.89 10.35 9.37
CA ALA A 127 3.94 11.42 9.67
C ALA A 127 3.85 11.72 11.18
N LEU A 128 3.92 10.70 12.03
CA LEU A 128 3.82 10.82 13.49
C LEU A 128 5.14 11.13 14.19
N GLY A 129 6.27 10.78 13.56
CA GLY A 129 7.61 11.04 14.08
C GLY A 129 8.13 12.47 13.82
N ARG A 130 7.30 13.33 13.22
CA ARG A 130 7.56 14.76 13.04
C ARG A 130 6.85 15.57 14.11
#